data_AF-A0A2W2I864-F1
#
_entry.id   AF-A0A2W2I864-F1
#
_cell.length_a   1.000
_cell.length_b   1.000
_cell.length_c   1.000
_cell.angle_alpha   90.00
_cell.angle_beta   90.00
_cell.angle_gamma   90.00
#
_symmetry.space_group_name_H-M   'P 1'
#
loop_
_entity.id
_entity.type
_entity.pdbx_description
1 polymer ?
#
loop_
_entity_poly.entity_id
_entity_poly.type
_entity_poly.pdbx_seq_one_letter_code
_entity_poly.pdbx_strand_id
1 'polypeptide(L)'
;MRRSGAAGPRLLAAGLLVAGVVLVVAGVRALRASAVREAAPDHEPGPMVTSWPPDPILGKPTEDDLKRHRRPARIPKFITALERAAGEPRREPGPGPGPRLPLVRWGAAAIATGLVVFLAMAFEQAVFRKDPATLEQEHTGTGGEGLLPVWGVEDSGCPLPEDQNEGEWGTTAYVCSGQEDFVAGPRVVASPKRVETPAPVPVDPMATGHARAAGCAPLDAAPVVRPVRPAVTRAVGHQWRRIETWLRANAPDTYRTLKRPARAGIIAKAEAQMGVRFPDDLRASLLRHNGAVNRAGAFGYLGATAMGVREIRDNWRVNCRVVAAQGGAMSPREGWWHGRLVPFGDYGNGDLMVTDSSGGEVGEANHETGLRFDGAVPSYHAMLKRTADALLRGRPVEGMYPVVKNGRLEWDTRRG
;
A
#
# COMPACT_ATOMS: atom_id res chain seq x y z
N MET A 1 52.57 -1.14 -31.81
CA MET A 1 51.27 -1.15 -32.53
C MET A 1 50.37 -2.15 -31.80
N ARG A 2 49.47 -1.75 -30.90
CA ARG A 2 48.08 -1.23 -31.06
C ARG A 2 47.09 -2.18 -31.78
N ARG A 3 46.21 -2.80 -30.98
CA ARG A 3 44.72 -2.94 -31.03
C ARG A 3 44.32 -4.31 -30.45
N SER A 4 43.55 -4.46 -29.36
CA SER A 4 42.22 -3.97 -28.94
C SER A 4 41.06 -4.90 -29.34
N GLY A 5 40.41 -5.49 -28.34
CA GLY A 5 39.06 -6.09 -28.35
C GLY A 5 38.64 -6.36 -26.89
N ALA A 6 38.05 -5.40 -26.18
CA ALA A 6 36.61 -5.11 -26.08
C ALA A 6 35.87 -6.06 -25.08
N ALA A 7 35.88 -5.67 -23.80
CA ALA A 7 34.91 -6.10 -22.80
C ALA A 7 33.96 -4.92 -22.48
N GLY A 8 32.66 -5.19 -22.47
CA GLY A 8 31.57 -4.21 -22.58
C GLY A 8 31.27 -3.33 -21.35
N PRO A 9 30.32 -2.39 -21.49
CA PRO A 9 30.04 -1.36 -20.49
C PRO A 9 28.96 -1.82 -19.50
N ARG A 10 29.34 -2.09 -18.24
CA ARG A 10 28.41 -2.25 -17.12
C ARG A 10 28.88 -1.56 -15.83
N LEU A 11 29.42 -0.35 -15.93
CA LEU A 11 29.89 0.41 -14.76
C LEU A 11 29.42 1.88 -14.69
N LEU A 12 28.33 2.25 -15.39
CA LEU A 12 27.79 3.62 -15.33
C LEU A 12 26.46 3.80 -14.57
N ALA A 13 25.97 2.78 -13.86
CA ALA A 13 24.68 2.89 -13.14
C ALA A 13 24.81 3.26 -11.64
N ALA A 14 26.01 3.25 -11.04
CA ALA A 14 26.17 3.53 -9.60
C ALA A 14 26.52 5.01 -9.29
N GLY A 15 26.92 5.81 -10.28
CA GLY A 15 27.30 7.22 -10.08
C GLY A 15 26.12 8.22 -10.09
N LEU A 16 24.96 7.84 -10.63
CA LEU A 16 23.83 8.75 -10.82
C LEU A 16 22.93 8.91 -9.58
N LEU A 17 22.99 7.98 -8.62
CA LEU A 17 22.16 8.05 -7.41
C LEU A 17 22.72 8.99 -6.33
N VAL A 18 24.03 9.24 -6.30
CA VAL A 18 24.65 10.16 -5.32
C VAL A 18 24.53 11.62 -5.78
N ALA A 19 24.61 11.89 -7.09
CA ALA A 19 24.41 13.24 -7.65
C ALA A 19 22.97 13.74 -7.48
N GLY A 20 21.97 12.85 -7.57
CA GLY A 20 20.55 13.19 -7.38
C GLY A 20 20.22 13.69 -5.96
N VAL A 21 20.85 13.12 -4.93
CA VAL A 21 20.60 13.52 -3.53
C VAL A 21 21.22 14.89 -3.22
N VAL A 22 22.38 15.21 -3.78
CA VAL A 22 23.03 16.52 -3.57
C VAL A 22 22.28 17.65 -4.27
N LEU A 23 21.73 17.42 -5.48
CA LEU A 23 20.91 18.42 -6.18
C LEU A 23 19.56 18.67 -5.48
N VAL A 24 18.94 17.65 -4.88
CA VAL A 24 17.69 17.80 -4.12
C VAL A 24 17.92 18.59 -2.82
N VAL A 25 19.04 18.37 -2.12
CA VAL A 25 19.37 19.13 -0.89
C VAL A 25 19.75 20.59 -1.20
N ALA A 26 20.43 20.85 -2.32
CA ALA A 26 20.73 22.21 -2.77
C ALA A 26 19.46 22.97 -3.24
N GLY A 27 18.56 22.30 -3.97
CA GLY A 27 17.28 22.88 -4.41
C GLY A 27 16.34 23.23 -3.25
N VAL A 28 16.29 22.39 -2.21
CA VAL A 28 15.48 22.64 -1.01
C VAL A 28 16.03 23.80 -0.16
N ARG A 29 17.34 24.08 -0.21
CA ARG A 29 17.94 25.26 0.43
C ARG A 29 17.67 26.55 -0.35
N ALA A 30 17.72 26.52 -1.68
CA ALA A 30 17.40 27.67 -2.52
C ALA A 30 15.91 28.09 -2.40
N LEU A 31 14.99 27.12 -2.34
CA LEU A 31 13.56 27.37 -2.18
C LEU A 31 13.16 27.94 -0.79
N ARG A 32 14.00 27.78 0.24
CA ARG A 32 13.78 28.41 1.56
C ARG A 32 14.29 29.85 1.64
N ALA A 33 15.22 30.26 0.77
CA ALA A 33 15.71 31.63 0.72
C ALA A 33 14.73 32.56 -0.02
N SER A 34 13.96 32.03 -0.97
CA SER A 34 13.00 32.82 -1.76
C SER A 34 11.63 33.01 -1.07
N ALA A 35 11.32 32.27 -0.02
CA ALA A 35 10.02 32.33 0.67
C ALA A 35 9.92 33.38 1.79
N VAL A 36 10.86 34.33 1.87
CA VAL A 36 10.89 35.39 2.91
C VAL A 36 10.79 36.81 2.33
N ARG A 37 10.53 36.98 1.03
CA ARG A 37 10.21 38.31 0.49
C ARG A 37 9.10 38.24 -0.53
N GLU A 38 7.87 38.26 -0.03
CA GLU A 38 6.75 38.80 -0.79
C GLU A 38 5.94 39.67 0.18
N ALA A 39 6.16 40.97 0.04
CA ALA A 39 5.48 42.01 0.77
C ALA A 39 4.01 42.03 0.33
N ALA A 40 3.10 42.07 1.30
CA ALA A 40 1.67 42.24 1.06
C ALA A 40 1.39 43.61 0.42
N PRO A 41 0.44 43.72 -0.53
CA PRO A 41 0.06 45.01 -1.09
C PRO A 41 -0.76 45.83 -0.09
N ASP A 42 -0.52 47.13 -0.09
CA ASP A 42 -1.20 48.13 0.74
C ASP A 42 -2.73 48.07 0.57
N HIS A 43 -3.43 47.89 1.68
CA HIS A 43 -4.90 47.97 1.75
C HIS A 43 -5.29 49.34 2.31
N GLU A 44 -6.00 50.14 1.51
CA GLU A 44 -6.61 51.39 1.98
C GLU A 44 -7.64 51.14 3.09
N PRO A 45 -7.73 52.03 4.10
CA PRO A 45 -8.65 51.85 5.21
C PRO A 45 -10.10 52.12 4.79
N GLY A 46 -10.88 51.05 4.62
CA GLY A 46 -12.34 51.09 4.56
C GLY A 46 -12.98 51.49 5.91
N PRO A 47 -14.23 51.97 5.92
CA PRO A 47 -14.84 52.61 7.08
C PRO A 47 -15.00 51.65 8.27
N MET A 48 -14.81 52.22 9.47
CA MET A 48 -14.79 51.56 10.77
C MET A 48 -15.97 50.61 11.00
N VAL A 49 -15.70 49.31 10.94
CA VAL A 49 -16.58 48.29 11.51
C VAL A 49 -16.24 48.17 13.00
N THR A 50 -17.23 48.47 13.84
CA THR A 50 -17.18 48.31 15.29
C THR A 50 -16.71 46.91 15.67
N SER A 51 -15.63 46.83 16.46
CA SER A 51 -15.02 45.59 16.90
C SER A 51 -15.97 44.78 17.79
N TRP A 52 -16.48 43.68 17.23
CA TRP A 52 -17.04 42.56 17.96
C TRP A 52 -15.90 41.66 18.48
N PRO A 53 -15.97 41.03 19.67
CA PRO A 53 -17.11 40.91 20.59
C PRO A 53 -17.18 42.02 21.66
N PRO A 54 -18.35 42.22 22.32
CA PRO A 54 -18.50 43.12 23.46
C PRO A 54 -17.57 42.74 24.62
N ASP A 55 -17.22 43.73 25.45
CA ASP A 55 -16.36 43.56 26.62
C ASP A 55 -16.78 42.32 27.43
N PRO A 56 -15.84 41.42 27.78
CA PRO A 56 -16.15 40.25 28.59
C PRO A 56 -16.83 40.68 29.89
N ILE A 57 -17.97 40.06 30.21
CA ILE A 57 -18.75 40.26 31.44
C ILE A 57 -17.87 40.11 32.70
N LEU A 58 -16.72 39.44 32.58
CA LEU A 58 -15.77 39.19 33.67
C LEU A 58 -14.66 40.24 33.81
N GLY A 59 -14.70 41.34 33.06
CA GLY A 59 -13.64 42.35 33.05
C GLY A 59 -12.34 41.83 32.42
N LYS A 60 -11.41 42.75 32.11
CA LYS A 60 -10.07 42.37 31.63
C LYS A 60 -9.29 41.78 32.82
N PRO A 61 -8.65 40.60 32.68
CA PRO A 61 -7.86 40.01 33.76
C PRO A 61 -6.85 41.02 34.29
N THR A 62 -6.81 41.21 35.60
CA THR A 62 -5.82 42.10 36.21
C THR A 62 -4.43 41.48 36.14
N GLU A 63 -3.39 42.30 36.24
CA GLU A 63 -2.00 41.82 36.23
C GLU A 63 -1.72 40.78 37.34
N ASP A 64 -2.43 40.89 38.46
CA ASP A 64 -2.37 39.95 39.57
C ASP A 64 -3.02 38.59 39.26
N ASP A 65 -4.07 38.55 38.43
CA ASP A 65 -4.67 37.31 37.95
C ASP A 65 -3.72 36.58 36.98
N LEU A 66 -3.01 37.34 36.14
CA LEU A 66 -1.99 36.80 35.26
C LEU A 66 -0.78 36.26 36.04
N LYS A 67 -0.39 36.91 37.15
CA LYS A 67 0.66 36.43 38.05
C LYS A 67 0.26 35.13 38.75
N ARG A 68 -1.00 35.00 39.19
CA ARG A 68 -1.53 33.76 39.80
C ARG A 68 -1.45 32.53 38.90
N HIS A 69 -1.52 32.72 37.58
CA HIS A 69 -1.48 31.63 36.60
C HIS A 69 -0.13 31.42 35.89
N ARG A 70 0.88 32.25 36.17
CA ARG A 70 2.26 31.98 35.73
C ARG A 70 2.88 30.83 36.52
N ARG A 71 2.74 29.60 36.00
CA ARG A 71 3.61 28.50 36.42
C ARG A 71 5.01 28.72 35.82
N PRO A 72 6.10 28.55 36.58
CA PRO A 72 7.44 28.60 36.01
C PRO A 72 7.57 27.52 34.94
N ALA A 73 8.10 27.89 33.78
CA ALA A 73 8.39 26.96 32.70
C ALA A 73 9.35 25.88 33.22
N ARG A 74 8.88 24.63 33.34
CA ARG A 74 9.77 23.48 33.55
C ARG A 74 10.53 23.26 32.25
N ILE A 75 11.73 23.82 32.16
CA ILE A 75 12.70 23.47 31.13
C ILE A 75 13.05 21.99 31.35
N PRO A 76 12.78 21.09 30.39
CA PRO A 76 13.17 19.70 30.51
C PRO A 76 14.70 19.55 30.58
N LYS A 77 15.20 18.70 31.47
CA LYS A 77 16.66 18.50 31.74
C LYS A 77 17.50 18.15 30.50
N PHE A 78 16.90 17.73 29.38
CA PHE A 78 17.62 17.40 28.15
C PHE A 78 18.09 18.64 27.38
N ILE A 79 17.42 19.80 27.51
CA ILE A 79 17.83 21.05 26.84
C ILE A 79 19.10 21.60 27.51
N THR A 80 19.15 21.58 28.84
CA THR A 80 20.33 21.98 29.64
C THR A 80 21.51 21.00 29.49
N ALA A 81 21.26 19.75 29.08
CA ALA A 81 22.32 18.79 28.75
C ALA A 81 22.91 19.05 27.34
N LEU A 82 22.09 19.52 26.39
CA LEU A 82 22.52 19.83 25.04
C LEU A 82 23.39 21.09 24.98
N GLU A 83 23.03 22.11 25.77
CA GLU A 83 23.81 23.35 25.88
C GLU A 83 25.18 23.13 26.54
N ARG A 84 25.25 22.22 27.53
CA ARG A 84 26.50 21.84 28.18
C ARG A 84 27.40 21.00 27.26
N ALA A 85 26.82 20.18 26.39
CA ALA A 85 27.54 19.42 25.36
C ALA A 85 28.03 20.28 24.18
N ALA A 86 27.43 21.46 23.96
CA ALA A 86 27.79 22.38 22.89
C ALA A 86 28.94 23.34 23.27
N GLY A 87 29.35 23.36 24.54
CA GLY A 87 30.33 24.34 25.09
C GLY A 87 31.76 23.83 25.26
N GLU A 88 32.07 22.56 25.01
CA GLU A 88 33.43 22.04 25.21
C GLU A 88 34.24 21.97 23.90
N PRO A 89 35.43 22.60 23.84
CA PRO A 89 36.28 22.53 22.66
C PRO A 89 36.88 21.12 22.53
N ARG A 90 36.67 20.52 21.35
CA ARG A 90 37.23 19.21 20.96
C ARG A 90 38.76 19.21 21.07
N ARG A 91 39.31 18.31 21.89
CA ARG A 91 40.72 17.88 21.80
C ARG A 91 40.88 16.89 20.65
N GLU A 92 41.86 17.12 19.79
CA GLU A 92 42.26 16.21 18.72
C GLU A 92 42.92 14.94 19.28
N PRO A 93 42.68 13.75 18.69
CA PRO A 93 43.34 12.52 19.11
C PRO A 93 44.70 12.35 18.41
N GLY A 94 45.75 12.11 19.19
CA GLY A 94 47.08 11.75 18.71
C GLY A 94 47.17 10.32 18.15
N PRO A 95 48.28 9.96 17.47
CA PRO A 95 48.38 8.76 16.66
C PRO A 95 48.70 7.53 17.50
N GLY A 96 47.76 6.58 17.55
CA GLY A 96 47.93 5.25 18.12
C GLY A 96 47.48 4.16 17.13
N PRO A 97 48.06 2.95 17.19
CA PRO A 97 47.89 1.94 16.16
C PRO A 97 46.48 1.35 16.19
N GLY A 98 45.78 1.39 15.05
CA GLY A 98 44.38 1.00 14.94
C GLY A 98 44.13 -0.50 15.11
N PRO A 99 42.95 -0.91 15.63
CA PRO A 99 42.54 -2.31 15.64
C PRO A 99 42.09 -2.74 14.24
N ARG A 100 42.61 -3.87 13.76
CA ARG A 100 42.20 -4.51 12.50
C ARG A 100 40.74 -4.99 12.63
N LEU A 101 39.86 -4.49 11.76
CA LEU A 101 38.42 -4.78 11.71
C LEU A 101 38.09 -6.21 11.27
N PRO A 102 36.94 -6.78 11.71
CA PRO A 102 36.28 -7.92 11.06
C PRO A 102 35.37 -7.42 9.92
N LEU A 103 35.94 -6.73 8.93
CA LEU A 103 35.22 -6.21 7.75
C LEU A 103 34.80 -7.30 6.76
N VAL A 104 35.43 -8.48 6.81
CA VAL A 104 35.25 -9.56 5.84
C VAL A 104 33.92 -10.30 6.02
N ARG A 105 33.40 -10.39 7.26
CA ARG A 105 32.16 -11.13 7.56
C ARG A 105 30.89 -10.42 7.08
N TRP A 106 30.88 -9.08 7.11
CA TRP A 106 29.74 -8.29 6.65
C TRP A 106 29.69 -8.17 5.12
N GLY A 107 30.86 -8.17 4.46
CA GLY A 107 30.94 -8.21 2.99
C GLY A 107 30.37 -9.52 2.42
N ALA A 108 30.72 -10.67 3.04
CA ALA A 108 30.20 -11.96 2.62
C ALA A 108 28.67 -12.08 2.80
N ALA A 109 28.13 -11.54 3.89
CA ALA A 109 26.69 -11.52 4.13
C ALA A 109 25.94 -10.67 3.09
N ALA A 110 26.47 -9.49 2.74
CA ALA A 110 25.85 -8.63 1.72
C ALA A 110 25.87 -9.26 0.32
N ILE A 111 26.95 -9.96 -0.05
CA ILE A 111 27.07 -10.67 -1.32
C ILE A 111 26.09 -11.85 -1.37
N ALA A 112 25.96 -12.61 -0.29
CA ALA A 112 25.00 -13.71 -0.20
C ALA A 112 23.55 -13.22 -0.34
N THR A 113 23.18 -12.10 0.31
CA THR A 113 21.85 -11.51 0.16
C THR A 113 21.60 -11.03 -1.28
N GLY A 114 22.59 -10.41 -1.92
CA GLY A 114 22.50 -10.01 -3.32
C GLY A 114 22.26 -11.18 -4.28
N LEU A 115 22.95 -12.31 -4.06
CA LEU A 115 22.77 -13.54 -4.85
C LEU A 115 21.38 -14.15 -4.69
N VAL A 116 20.83 -14.18 -3.47
CA VAL A 116 19.48 -14.70 -3.23
C VAL A 116 18.42 -13.85 -3.94
N VAL A 117 18.54 -12.52 -3.89
CA VAL A 117 17.62 -11.61 -4.59
C VAL A 117 17.72 -11.80 -6.10
N PHE A 118 18.93 -11.90 -6.65
CA PHE A 118 19.13 -12.10 -8.08
C PHE A 118 18.56 -13.44 -8.57
N LEU A 119 18.76 -14.52 -7.81
CA LEU A 119 18.20 -15.84 -8.13
C LEU A 119 16.67 -15.86 -8.05
N ALA A 120 16.06 -15.18 -7.08
CA ALA A 120 14.61 -15.04 -7.00
C ALA A 120 14.04 -14.30 -8.23
N MET A 121 14.70 -13.23 -8.69
CA MET A 121 14.29 -12.51 -9.89
C MET A 121 14.46 -13.34 -11.17
N ALA A 122 15.55 -14.12 -11.28
CA ALA A 122 15.78 -14.99 -12.42
C ALA A 122 14.75 -16.14 -12.46
N PHE A 123 14.39 -16.69 -11.31
CA PHE A 123 13.36 -17.72 -11.19
C PHE A 123 11.99 -17.19 -11.61
N GLU A 124 11.58 -16.00 -11.17
CA GLU A 124 10.32 -15.40 -11.62
C GLU A 124 10.26 -15.20 -13.14
N GLN A 125 11.37 -14.76 -13.75
CA GLN A 125 11.44 -14.55 -15.20
C GLN A 125 11.43 -15.88 -15.99
N ALA A 126 11.96 -16.96 -15.41
CA ALA A 126 11.96 -18.27 -16.04
C ALA A 126 10.61 -19.00 -15.91
N VAL A 127 9.92 -18.83 -14.77
CA VAL A 127 8.67 -19.55 -14.47
C VAL A 127 7.42 -18.80 -14.93
N PHE A 128 7.44 -17.46 -14.89
CA PHE A 128 6.26 -16.64 -15.20
C PHE A 128 6.39 -15.84 -16.50
N ARG A 129 7.35 -16.19 -17.37
CA ARG A 129 7.32 -15.71 -18.74
C ARG A 129 6.10 -16.30 -19.44
N LYS A 130 5.11 -15.45 -19.65
CA LYS A 130 3.97 -15.72 -20.51
C LYS A 130 4.46 -15.56 -21.96
N ASP A 131 4.81 -16.65 -22.61
CA ASP A 131 4.95 -16.63 -24.07
C ASP A 131 3.57 -16.31 -24.66
N PRO A 132 3.42 -15.31 -25.55
CA PRO A 132 2.20 -15.12 -26.30
C PRO A 132 2.15 -16.16 -27.42
N ALA A 133 1.88 -17.41 -27.07
CA ALA A 133 1.47 -18.41 -28.02
C ALA A 133 0.02 -18.12 -28.43
N THR A 134 -0.13 -17.75 -29.70
CA THR A 134 -1.35 -17.75 -30.50
C THR A 134 -2.25 -18.93 -30.16
N LEU A 135 -3.42 -18.65 -29.57
CA LEU A 135 -4.54 -19.58 -29.58
C LEU A 135 -5.27 -19.42 -30.91
N GLU A 136 -5.00 -20.34 -31.84
CA GLU A 136 -5.96 -20.66 -32.90
C GLU A 136 -7.22 -21.21 -32.24
N GLN A 137 -8.32 -20.51 -32.51
CA GLN A 137 -9.65 -20.84 -32.07
C GLN A 137 -10.28 -21.69 -33.17
N GLU A 138 -10.19 -23.02 -33.08
CA GLU A 138 -10.88 -23.92 -34.00
C GLU A 138 -12.35 -24.06 -33.55
N HIS A 139 -13.24 -23.50 -34.36
CA HIS A 139 -14.68 -23.64 -34.27
C HIS A 139 -15.08 -25.11 -34.51
N THR A 140 -15.69 -25.75 -33.52
CA THR A 140 -16.48 -26.97 -33.73
C THR A 140 -17.89 -26.59 -34.15
N GLY A 141 -18.23 -26.91 -35.40
CA GLY A 141 -19.57 -26.72 -35.95
C GLY A 141 -19.80 -27.53 -37.22
N THR A 142 -20.64 -28.56 -37.06
CA THR A 142 -21.48 -29.24 -38.05
C THR A 142 -20.88 -30.32 -38.98
N GLY A 143 -21.41 -31.54 -38.83
CA GLY A 143 -22.16 -32.18 -39.93
C GLY A 143 -21.47 -33.30 -40.70
N GLY A 144 -21.77 -34.54 -40.31
CA GLY A 144 -22.34 -35.55 -41.21
C GLY A 144 -21.46 -36.20 -42.28
N GLU A 145 -21.33 -37.53 -42.14
CA GLU A 145 -21.19 -38.54 -43.21
C GLU A 145 -19.82 -38.56 -43.92
N GLY A 146 -19.10 -39.66 -44.09
CA GLY A 146 -19.30 -41.06 -43.79
C GLY A 146 -18.15 -41.85 -44.45
N LEU A 147 -17.88 -43.04 -43.91
CA LEU A 147 -17.25 -44.20 -44.55
C LEU A 147 -15.72 -44.22 -44.82
N LEU A 148 -15.04 -44.79 -43.82
CA LEU A 148 -14.17 -45.99 -43.82
C LEU A 148 -12.88 -46.08 -44.69
N PRO A 149 -11.84 -46.79 -44.17
CA PRO A 149 -10.48 -46.78 -44.72
C PRO A 149 -10.14 -47.97 -45.65
N VAL A 150 -9.25 -47.65 -46.58
CA VAL A 150 -8.16 -48.44 -47.21
C VAL A 150 -8.16 -49.97 -47.01
N TRP A 151 -8.18 -50.68 -48.14
CA TRP A 151 -7.21 -51.73 -48.45
C TRP A 151 -6.67 -51.55 -49.87
N GLY A 152 -5.35 -51.46 -50.01
CA GLY A 152 -4.63 -52.17 -51.06
C GLY A 152 -3.96 -51.39 -52.21
N VAL A 153 -2.62 -51.34 -52.13
CA VAL A 153 -1.66 -51.77 -53.18
C VAL A 153 -1.26 -50.81 -54.34
N GLU A 154 0.08 -50.66 -54.46
CA GLU A 154 0.97 -50.40 -55.63
C GLU A 154 1.22 -48.98 -56.22
N ASP A 155 2.45 -48.51 -55.96
CA ASP A 155 3.52 -48.11 -56.90
C ASP A 155 3.25 -47.26 -58.15
N SER A 156 3.93 -46.10 -58.21
CA SER A 156 4.81 -45.60 -59.30
C SER A 156 5.14 -44.13 -59.00
N GLY A 157 6.36 -43.76 -58.57
CA GLY A 157 7.60 -43.74 -59.36
C GLY A 157 7.87 -42.31 -59.85
N CYS A 158 8.52 -41.47 -59.04
CA CYS A 158 9.90 -40.95 -59.24
C CYS A 158 10.03 -39.70 -60.15
N PRO A 159 11.11 -38.90 -60.06
CA PRO A 159 12.00 -38.62 -58.92
C PRO A 159 12.38 -37.13 -58.77
N LEU A 160 12.91 -36.77 -57.60
CA LEU A 160 13.78 -35.60 -57.42
C LEU A 160 15.21 -35.95 -57.87
N PRO A 161 16.02 -35.01 -58.38
CA PRO A 161 17.47 -35.11 -58.30
C PRO A 161 18.02 -34.31 -57.10
N GLU A 162 18.94 -34.96 -56.41
CA GLU A 162 19.81 -34.47 -55.35
C GLU A 162 21.25 -34.39 -55.92
N ASP A 163 22.08 -33.51 -55.33
CA ASP A 163 23.52 -33.28 -55.59
C ASP A 163 23.85 -32.26 -56.70
N GLN A 164 24.97 -31.53 -56.70
CA GLN A 164 25.94 -31.09 -55.69
C GLN A 164 26.74 -29.92 -56.31
N ASN A 165 27.15 -28.98 -55.46
CA ASN A 165 28.29 -28.06 -55.61
C ASN A 165 28.25 -26.88 -56.60
N GLU A 166 28.40 -25.70 -55.97
CA GLU A 166 29.29 -24.58 -56.32
C GLU A 166 29.01 -23.75 -57.58
N GLY A 167 28.81 -22.43 -57.36
CA GLY A 167 29.10 -21.40 -58.35
C GLY A 167 27.94 -20.46 -58.69
N GLU A 168 28.01 -19.26 -58.12
CA GLU A 168 27.79 -17.96 -58.77
C GLU A 168 26.78 -17.77 -59.94
N TRP A 169 25.86 -16.82 -59.70
CA TRP A 169 25.16 -15.93 -60.64
C TRP A 169 24.54 -16.51 -61.92
N GLY A 170 23.21 -16.49 -62.01
CA GLY A 170 22.54 -16.53 -63.32
C GLY A 170 21.05 -16.82 -63.29
N THR A 171 20.25 -15.79 -63.52
CA THR A 171 18.90 -15.84 -64.08
C THR A 171 18.81 -16.81 -65.28
N THR A 172 17.79 -17.67 -65.40
CA THR A 172 16.62 -17.55 -66.31
C THR A 172 15.74 -18.82 -66.28
N ALA A 173 14.45 -18.61 -66.54
CA ALA A 173 13.26 -19.45 -66.47
C ALA A 173 13.27 -20.90 -67.03
N TYR A 174 12.38 -21.73 -66.46
CA TYR A 174 11.59 -22.69 -67.22
C TYR A 174 10.09 -22.48 -66.97
N VAL A 175 9.38 -22.32 -68.08
CA VAL A 175 7.94 -22.16 -68.25
C VAL A 175 7.29 -23.54 -68.22
N CYS A 176 6.18 -23.70 -67.48
CA CYS A 176 5.15 -24.68 -67.82
C CYS A 176 3.99 -23.94 -68.47
N SER A 177 3.70 -24.31 -69.71
CA SER A 177 2.73 -23.73 -70.63
C SER A 177 1.33 -24.35 -70.49
N GLY A 178 0.31 -23.52 -70.77
CA GLY A 178 -1.07 -23.90 -71.13
C GLY A 178 -2.09 -23.13 -70.29
N GLN A 179 -3.09 -22.42 -70.79
CA GLN A 179 -3.65 -22.20 -72.13
C GLN A 179 -4.72 -21.08 -71.95
N GLU A 180 -4.70 -20.03 -72.81
CA GLU A 180 -5.78 -19.21 -73.46
C GLU A 180 -7.07 -18.84 -72.65
N ASP A 181 -7.76 -17.68 -72.70
CA ASP A 181 -7.84 -16.46 -73.55
C ASP A 181 -8.69 -15.34 -72.85
N PHE A 182 -8.41 -14.07 -73.20
CA PHE A 182 -9.26 -12.83 -73.24
C PHE A 182 -10.30 -12.45 -72.14
N VAL A 183 -10.19 -11.21 -71.60
CA VAL A 183 -11.13 -10.04 -71.73
C VAL A 183 -10.96 -9.03 -70.57
N ALA A 184 -10.73 -7.77 -70.94
CA ALA A 184 -10.91 -6.48 -70.24
C ALA A 184 -11.06 -6.46 -68.68
N GLY A 185 -10.04 -5.97 -67.98
CA GLY A 185 -10.10 -5.72 -66.54
C GLY A 185 -10.92 -4.47 -66.16
N PRO A 186 -11.69 -4.50 -65.04
CA PRO A 186 -12.25 -3.30 -64.44
C PRO A 186 -11.23 -2.62 -63.51
N ARG A 187 -11.36 -1.30 -63.38
CA ARG A 187 -10.57 -0.43 -62.49
C ARG A 187 -10.43 -1.02 -61.08
N VAL A 188 -9.18 -1.20 -60.63
CA VAL A 188 -8.86 -1.45 -59.22
C VAL A 188 -9.14 -0.16 -58.44
N VAL A 189 -10.26 -0.13 -57.72
CA VAL A 189 -10.52 0.89 -56.69
C VAL A 189 -9.61 0.56 -55.50
N ALA A 190 -8.68 1.44 -55.18
CA ALA A 190 -7.86 1.32 -53.99
C ALA A 190 -8.74 1.37 -52.74
N SER A 191 -8.78 0.28 -51.96
CA SER A 191 -9.44 0.24 -50.66
C SER A 191 -8.87 1.30 -49.72
N PRO A 192 -9.70 2.03 -48.95
CA PRO A 192 -9.19 2.98 -47.98
C PRO A 192 -8.47 2.22 -46.86
N LYS A 193 -7.26 2.68 -46.55
CA LYS A 193 -6.41 2.16 -45.47
C LYS A 193 -7.24 2.14 -44.17
N ARG A 194 -7.45 0.94 -43.61
CA ARG A 194 -8.15 0.74 -42.33
C ARG A 194 -7.48 1.61 -41.27
N VAL A 195 -8.19 2.61 -40.76
CA VAL A 195 -7.79 3.36 -39.57
C VAL A 195 -7.86 2.37 -38.41
N GLU A 196 -6.71 2.02 -37.86
CA GLU A 196 -6.64 1.24 -36.63
C GLU A 196 -7.31 2.05 -35.52
N THR A 197 -8.41 1.54 -34.98
CA THR A 197 -9.06 2.11 -33.80
C THR A 197 -8.05 2.16 -32.66
N PRO A 198 -7.86 3.31 -31.98
CA PRO A 198 -6.98 3.39 -30.83
C PRO A 198 -7.38 2.35 -29.78
N ALA A 199 -6.40 1.69 -29.17
CA ALA A 199 -6.65 0.79 -28.05
C ALA A 199 -7.52 1.50 -26.99
N PRO A 200 -8.52 0.82 -26.40
CA PRO A 200 -9.39 1.45 -25.40
C PRO A 200 -8.53 2.00 -24.26
N VAL A 201 -8.75 3.27 -23.91
CA VAL A 201 -8.11 3.90 -22.75
C VAL A 201 -8.40 3.01 -21.53
N PRO A 202 -7.40 2.70 -20.67
CA PRO A 202 -7.65 1.93 -19.46
C PRO A 202 -8.73 2.62 -18.65
N VAL A 203 -9.92 2.02 -18.59
CA VAL A 203 -10.99 2.50 -17.71
C VAL A 203 -10.49 2.35 -16.28
N ASP A 204 -10.61 3.41 -15.47
CA ASP A 204 -10.34 3.30 -14.04
C ASP A 204 -11.22 2.16 -13.49
N PRO A 205 -10.65 1.06 -12.96
CA PRO A 205 -11.45 -0.05 -12.45
C PRO A 205 -12.45 0.42 -11.39
N MET A 206 -12.13 1.48 -10.64
CA MET A 206 -13.01 2.08 -9.64
C MET A 206 -14.23 2.81 -10.25
N ALA A 207 -14.22 3.09 -11.55
CA ALA A 207 -15.35 3.67 -12.27
C ALA A 207 -16.37 2.62 -12.80
N THR A 208 -16.12 1.33 -12.54
CA THR A 208 -17.02 0.24 -12.95
C THR A 208 -18.35 0.26 -12.19
N GLY A 209 -19.40 -0.30 -12.80
CA GLY A 209 -20.69 -0.52 -12.14
C GLY A 209 -20.56 -1.40 -10.88
N HIS A 210 -19.69 -2.42 -10.93
CA HIS A 210 -19.39 -3.29 -9.79
C HIS A 210 -18.79 -2.52 -8.60
N ALA A 211 -17.83 -1.62 -8.85
CA ALA A 211 -17.25 -0.80 -7.79
C ALA A 211 -18.29 0.11 -7.11
N ARG A 212 -19.22 0.70 -7.88
CA ARG A 212 -20.33 1.48 -7.30
C ARG A 212 -21.29 0.61 -6.50
N ALA A 213 -21.70 -0.55 -7.04
CA ALA A 213 -22.62 -1.45 -6.38
C ALA A 213 -22.08 -1.99 -5.05
N ALA A 214 -20.76 -2.22 -4.97
CA ALA A 214 -20.09 -2.64 -3.75
C ALA A 214 -19.73 -1.48 -2.78
N GLY A 215 -20.18 -0.25 -3.05
CA GLY A 215 -19.87 0.92 -2.22
C GLY A 215 -18.40 1.36 -2.25
N CYS A 216 -17.64 0.92 -3.26
CA CYS A 216 -16.21 1.16 -3.41
C CYS A 216 -15.87 2.40 -4.25
N ALA A 217 -16.86 3.01 -4.91
CA ALA A 217 -16.69 4.23 -5.69
C ALA A 217 -17.37 5.43 -4.98
N PRO A 218 -16.75 5.98 -3.93
CA PRO A 218 -17.34 7.07 -3.16
C PRO A 218 -17.39 8.35 -4.00
N LEU A 219 -18.40 9.18 -3.73
CA LEU A 219 -18.47 10.51 -4.33
C LEU A 219 -17.36 11.40 -3.75
N ASP A 220 -16.85 12.31 -4.58
CA ASP A 220 -15.90 13.32 -4.14
C ASP A 220 -16.51 14.19 -3.05
N ALA A 221 -15.96 14.07 -1.84
CA ALA A 221 -16.39 14.82 -0.67
C ALA A 221 -15.21 15.54 -0.02
N ALA A 222 -15.44 16.76 0.44
CA ALA A 222 -14.44 17.50 1.22
C ALA A 222 -14.22 16.81 2.58
N PRO A 223 -12.97 16.70 3.07
CA PRO A 223 -12.69 16.18 4.41
C PRO A 223 -13.31 17.05 5.51
N VAL A 224 -14.20 16.47 6.32
CA VAL A 224 -14.84 17.16 7.44
C VAL A 224 -14.32 16.63 8.78
N VAL A 225 -13.72 17.50 9.58
CA VAL A 225 -13.33 17.16 10.95
C VAL A 225 -14.56 17.23 11.86
N ARG A 226 -14.91 16.09 12.45
CA ARG A 226 -16.00 15.98 13.43
C ARG A 226 -15.49 15.70 14.85
N PRO A 227 -16.11 16.29 15.89
CA PRO A 227 -15.84 15.90 17.27
C PRO A 227 -16.40 14.51 17.56
N VAL A 228 -15.86 13.84 18.58
CA VAL A 228 -16.45 12.62 19.15
C VAL A 228 -17.17 12.99 20.44
N ARG A 229 -18.32 12.34 20.70
CA ARG A 229 -19.08 12.57 21.94
C ARG A 229 -18.20 12.31 23.17
N PRO A 230 -18.18 13.20 24.18
CA PRO A 230 -17.32 13.05 25.36
C PRO A 230 -17.51 11.73 26.12
N ALA A 231 -18.74 11.20 26.17
CA ALA A 231 -19.02 9.91 26.80
C ALA A 231 -18.29 8.75 26.10
N VAL A 232 -18.29 8.72 24.77
CA VAL A 232 -17.58 7.70 23.97
C VAL A 232 -16.08 7.82 24.18
N THR A 233 -15.53 9.05 24.15
CA THR A 233 -14.11 9.29 24.42
C THR A 233 -13.70 8.80 25.81
N ARG A 234 -14.52 9.03 26.84
CA ARG A 234 -14.25 8.52 28.20
C ARG A 234 -14.30 7.00 28.26
N ALA A 235 -15.29 6.38 27.62
CA ALA A 235 -15.46 4.92 27.62
C ALA A 235 -14.29 4.21 26.91
N VAL A 236 -13.88 4.70 25.74
CA VAL A 236 -12.72 4.19 25.00
C VAL A 236 -11.42 4.46 25.76
N GLY A 237 -11.25 5.69 26.29
CA GLY A 237 -10.08 6.05 27.07
C GLY A 237 -9.92 5.23 28.35
N HIS A 238 -11.02 4.79 28.97
CA HIS A 238 -10.97 3.89 30.12
C HIS A 238 -10.39 2.52 29.75
N GLN A 239 -10.84 1.90 28.64
CA GLN A 239 -10.29 0.61 28.22
C GLN A 239 -8.82 0.72 27.82
N TRP A 240 -8.44 1.78 27.11
CA TRP A 240 -7.03 2.01 26.77
C TRP A 240 -6.13 2.19 27.99
N ARG A 241 -6.57 2.91 29.03
CA ARG A 241 -5.77 3.03 30.26
C ARG A 241 -5.52 1.67 30.91
N ARG A 242 -6.50 0.76 30.87
CA ARG A 242 -6.37 -0.62 31.37
C ARG A 242 -5.32 -1.38 30.56
N ILE A 243 -5.43 -1.33 29.24
CA ILE A 243 -4.50 -1.97 28.30
C ILE A 243 -3.08 -1.41 28.46
N GLU A 244 -2.89 -0.09 28.43
CA GLU A 244 -1.59 0.56 28.57
C GLU A 244 -0.91 0.28 29.90
N THR A 245 -1.68 0.21 30.98
CA THR A 245 -1.16 -0.13 32.31
C THR A 245 -0.66 -1.57 32.31
N TRP A 246 -1.46 -2.50 31.78
CA TRP A 246 -1.08 -3.90 31.69
C TRP A 246 0.12 -4.11 30.78
N LEU A 247 0.14 -3.49 29.59
CA LEU A 247 1.24 -3.61 28.63
C LEU A 247 2.54 -3.05 29.21
N ARG A 248 2.52 -1.93 29.94
CA ARG A 248 3.73 -1.40 30.58
C ARG A 248 4.33 -2.36 31.61
N ALA A 249 3.48 -3.06 32.35
CA ALA A 249 3.93 -3.99 33.39
C ALA A 249 4.36 -5.34 32.83
N ASN A 250 3.66 -5.87 31.81
CA ASN A 250 3.81 -7.25 31.37
C ASN A 250 4.45 -7.37 29.98
N ALA A 251 4.13 -6.45 29.05
CA ALA A 251 4.57 -6.52 27.66
C ALA A 251 5.17 -5.17 27.17
N PRO A 252 6.28 -4.69 27.76
CA PRO A 252 6.83 -3.38 27.48
C PRO A 252 7.30 -3.21 26.03
N ASP A 253 7.73 -4.29 25.37
CA ASP A 253 8.14 -4.24 23.96
C ASP A 253 6.95 -3.99 23.03
N THR A 254 5.79 -4.58 23.36
CA THR A 254 4.52 -4.31 22.69
C THR A 254 4.01 -2.92 23.02
N TYR A 255 4.11 -2.46 24.28
CA TYR A 255 3.72 -1.10 24.64
C TYR A 255 4.44 -0.05 23.77
N ARG A 256 5.74 -0.22 23.51
CA ARG A 256 6.53 0.68 22.66
C ARG A 256 6.09 0.69 21.18
N THR A 257 5.26 -0.26 20.75
CA THR A 257 4.74 -0.29 19.37
C THR A 257 3.56 0.64 19.17
N LEU A 258 2.87 1.06 20.24
CA LEU A 258 1.71 1.93 20.16
C LEU A 258 2.11 3.27 19.54
N LYS A 259 1.48 3.61 18.41
CA LYS A 259 1.75 4.87 17.73
C LYS A 259 1.13 6.03 18.52
N ARG A 260 1.67 7.23 18.27
CA ARG A 260 1.12 8.48 18.78
C ARG A 260 -0.32 8.69 18.28
N PRO A 261 -1.11 9.56 18.95
CA PRO A 261 -2.43 9.99 18.48
C PRO A 261 -2.46 10.35 16.99
N ALA A 262 -3.51 9.92 16.28
CA ALA A 262 -3.79 10.40 14.94
C ALA A 262 -4.22 11.87 14.97
N ARG A 263 -3.86 12.64 13.95
CA ARG A 263 -4.40 13.99 13.75
C ARG A 263 -5.82 13.87 13.21
N ALA A 264 -6.76 14.64 13.77
CA ALA A 264 -8.17 14.60 13.35
C ALA A 264 -8.38 14.87 11.85
N GLY A 265 -7.57 15.75 11.25
CA GLY A 265 -7.60 16.02 9.81
C GLY A 265 -7.14 14.84 8.93
N ILE A 266 -6.28 13.95 9.43
CA ILE A 266 -5.90 12.74 8.69
C ILE A 266 -7.04 11.71 8.72
N ILE A 267 -7.77 11.61 9.84
CA ILE A 267 -8.98 10.78 9.92
C ILE A 267 -10.03 11.31 8.95
N ALA A 268 -10.30 12.63 8.97
CA ALA A 268 -11.27 13.25 8.07
C ALA A 268 -10.94 13.03 6.58
N LYS A 269 -9.65 13.06 6.22
CA LYS A 269 -9.20 12.74 4.86
C LYS A 269 -9.44 11.29 4.48
N ALA A 270 -9.20 10.35 5.40
CA ALA A 270 -9.48 8.93 5.14
C ALA A 270 -10.99 8.68 5.03
N GLU A 271 -11.81 9.23 5.93
CA GLU A 271 -13.28 9.15 5.87
C GLU A 271 -13.81 9.67 4.52
N ALA A 272 -13.32 10.82 4.05
CA ALA A 272 -13.69 11.37 2.74
C ALA A 272 -13.23 10.47 1.58
N GLN A 273 -11.99 9.96 1.62
CA GLN A 273 -11.43 9.09 0.58
C GLN A 273 -12.12 7.73 0.49
N MET A 274 -12.70 7.25 1.58
CA MET A 274 -13.42 5.97 1.65
C MET A 274 -14.93 6.15 1.50
N GLY A 275 -15.45 7.39 1.51
CA GLY A 275 -16.88 7.69 1.48
C GLY A 275 -17.66 7.19 2.70
N VAL A 276 -16.99 6.86 3.80
CA VAL A 276 -17.60 6.32 5.02
C VAL A 276 -17.16 7.10 6.24
N ARG A 277 -18.04 7.16 7.24
CA ARG A 277 -17.67 7.67 8.57
C ARG A 277 -17.12 6.53 9.39
N PHE A 278 -16.01 6.75 10.09
CA PHE A 278 -15.55 5.75 11.05
C PHE A 278 -16.52 5.72 12.24
N PRO A 279 -16.82 4.55 12.83
CA PRO A 279 -17.54 4.52 14.10
C PRO A 279 -16.89 5.43 15.16
N ASP A 280 -17.70 6.10 15.98
CA ASP A 280 -17.24 7.12 16.94
C ASP A 280 -16.18 6.58 17.92
N ASP A 281 -16.33 5.31 18.31
CA ASP A 281 -15.42 4.60 19.18
C ASP A 281 -14.08 4.26 18.51
N LEU A 282 -14.10 3.80 17.26
CA LEU A 282 -12.88 3.63 16.45
C LEU A 282 -12.17 4.98 16.27
N ARG A 283 -12.91 6.05 15.95
CA ARG A 283 -12.35 7.41 15.86
C ARG A 283 -11.73 7.86 17.17
N ALA A 284 -12.41 7.69 18.30
CA ALA A 284 -11.87 8.00 19.62
C ALA A 284 -10.59 7.21 19.92
N SER A 285 -10.54 5.95 19.48
CA SER A 285 -9.37 5.09 19.64
C SER A 285 -8.18 5.58 18.81
N LEU A 286 -8.40 5.91 17.54
CA LEU A 286 -7.37 6.45 16.64
C LEU A 286 -6.82 7.80 17.11
N LEU A 287 -7.69 8.65 17.69
CA LEU A 287 -7.30 9.90 18.34
C LEU A 287 -6.46 9.69 19.61
N ARG A 288 -6.36 8.46 20.12
CA ARG A 288 -5.47 8.10 21.23
C ARG A 288 -4.22 7.37 20.75
N HIS A 289 -4.39 6.35 19.91
CA HIS A 289 -3.32 5.59 19.28
C HIS A 289 -3.63 5.39 17.81
N ASN A 290 -2.77 5.89 16.93
CA ASN A 290 -2.90 5.69 15.49
C ASN A 290 -2.46 4.27 15.07
N GLY A 291 -3.02 3.24 15.71
CA GLY A 291 -2.59 1.85 15.58
C GLY A 291 -1.26 1.53 16.25
N ALA A 292 -0.64 0.45 15.81
CA ALA A 292 0.70 0.02 16.22
C ALA A 292 1.67 0.05 15.04
N VAL A 293 2.97 0.08 15.32
CA VAL A 293 4.02 -0.12 14.32
C VAL A 293 3.91 -1.55 13.79
N ASN A 294 3.77 -1.72 12.48
CA ASN A 294 3.69 -3.04 11.84
C ASN A 294 5.03 -3.76 11.93
N ARG A 295 5.21 -4.60 12.95
CA ARG A 295 6.38 -5.45 13.19
C ARG A 295 6.02 -6.56 14.18
N ALA A 296 6.89 -7.56 14.31
CA ALA A 296 6.74 -8.60 15.33
C ALA A 296 6.53 -8.00 16.74
N GLY A 297 5.54 -8.52 17.45
CA GLY A 297 5.13 -8.07 18.79
C GLY A 297 4.34 -6.75 18.82
N ALA A 298 3.87 -6.26 17.67
CA ALA A 298 2.93 -5.15 17.60
C ALA A 298 1.68 -5.41 18.42
N PHE A 299 1.11 -4.34 19.01
CA PHE A 299 -0.18 -4.47 19.67
C PHE A 299 -1.26 -4.80 18.63
N GLY A 300 -2.08 -5.80 18.95
CA GLY A 300 -3.18 -6.25 18.12
C GLY A 300 -4.32 -6.85 18.94
N TYR A 301 -5.47 -6.99 18.30
CA TYR A 301 -6.68 -7.60 18.85
C TYR A 301 -6.72 -9.05 18.40
N LEU A 302 -6.55 -10.01 19.33
CA LEU A 302 -6.68 -11.43 19.03
C LEU A 302 -5.77 -11.93 17.89
N GLY A 303 -4.58 -11.34 17.76
CA GLY A 303 -3.63 -11.62 16.67
C GLY A 303 -3.67 -10.60 15.52
N ALA A 304 -4.77 -9.85 15.35
CA ALA A 304 -4.88 -8.81 14.33
C ALA A 304 -4.17 -7.51 14.76
N THR A 305 -3.04 -7.18 14.14
CA THR A 305 -2.26 -5.97 14.42
C THR A 305 -3.11 -4.71 14.26
N ALA A 306 -3.09 -3.83 15.26
CA ALA A 306 -3.90 -2.62 15.24
C ALA A 306 -3.44 -1.64 14.14
N MET A 307 -4.34 -1.32 13.21
CA MET A 307 -4.03 -0.43 12.09
C MET A 307 -4.14 1.06 12.46
N GLY A 308 -3.29 1.87 11.82
CA GLY A 308 -3.42 3.32 11.81
C GLY A 308 -4.25 3.80 10.63
N VAL A 309 -4.63 5.07 10.63
CA VAL A 309 -5.55 5.65 9.64
C VAL A 309 -5.11 5.43 8.19
N ARG A 310 -3.79 5.44 7.92
CA ARG A 310 -3.27 5.24 6.56
C ARG A 310 -3.41 3.78 6.15
N GLU A 311 -3.03 2.87 7.03
CA GLU A 311 -3.16 1.42 6.83
C GLU A 311 -4.62 1.03 6.61
N ILE A 312 -5.55 1.58 7.39
CA ILE A 312 -7.00 1.39 7.22
C ILE A 312 -7.45 1.76 5.79
N ARG A 313 -7.11 2.98 5.35
CA ARG A 313 -7.48 3.46 4.03
C ARG A 313 -6.82 2.65 2.91
N ASP A 314 -5.55 2.30 3.07
CA ASP A 314 -4.80 1.63 2.02
C ASP A 314 -5.29 0.17 1.85
N ASN A 315 -5.58 -0.53 2.94
CA ASN A 315 -6.27 -1.83 2.89
C ASN A 315 -7.64 -1.73 2.25
N TRP A 316 -8.44 -0.71 2.61
CA TRP A 316 -9.75 -0.50 1.99
C TRP A 316 -9.64 -0.32 0.47
N ARG A 317 -8.67 0.47 -0.01
CA ARG A 317 -8.45 0.70 -1.45
C ARG A 317 -8.04 -0.57 -2.18
N VAL A 318 -7.18 -1.39 -1.59
CA VAL A 318 -6.75 -2.66 -2.19
C VAL A 318 -7.96 -3.57 -2.38
N ASN A 319 -8.74 -3.80 -1.32
CA ASN A 319 -9.91 -4.67 -1.39
C ASN A 319 -10.98 -4.14 -2.35
N CYS A 320 -11.20 -2.83 -2.37
CA CYS A 320 -12.12 -2.23 -3.34
C CYS A 320 -11.67 -2.37 -4.80
N ARG A 321 -10.37 -2.34 -5.08
CA ARG A 321 -9.85 -2.63 -6.43
C ARG A 321 -10.04 -4.09 -6.84
N VAL A 322 -9.93 -5.03 -5.89
CA VAL A 322 -10.17 -6.45 -6.16
C VAL A 322 -11.63 -6.65 -6.56
N VAL A 323 -12.58 -6.10 -5.79
CA VAL A 323 -14.02 -6.15 -6.14
C VAL A 323 -14.30 -5.50 -7.49
N ALA A 324 -13.67 -4.37 -7.76
CA ALA A 324 -13.80 -3.67 -9.04
C ALA A 324 -13.31 -4.51 -10.24
N ALA A 325 -12.24 -5.29 -10.06
CA ALA A 325 -11.62 -6.07 -11.12
C ALA A 325 -12.27 -7.45 -11.33
N GLN A 326 -12.66 -8.13 -10.25
CA GLN A 326 -13.10 -9.52 -10.29
C GLN A 326 -14.63 -9.66 -10.16
N GLY A 327 -15.34 -8.56 -9.91
CA GLY A 327 -16.68 -8.62 -9.37
C GLY A 327 -16.64 -9.06 -7.90
N GLY A 328 -17.71 -8.76 -7.17
CA GLY A 328 -17.81 -9.11 -5.75
C GLY A 328 -19.24 -8.95 -5.30
N ALA A 329 -19.59 -9.62 -4.20
CA ALA A 329 -20.97 -9.57 -3.75
C ALA A 329 -21.38 -8.14 -3.37
N MET A 330 -22.61 -7.82 -3.73
CA MET A 330 -23.19 -6.49 -3.58
C MET A 330 -23.70 -6.23 -2.16
N SER A 331 -23.76 -7.26 -1.32
CA SER A 331 -24.33 -7.14 0.03
C SER A 331 -23.24 -6.71 1.03
N PRO A 332 -23.51 -5.71 1.89
CA PRO A 332 -22.59 -5.29 2.94
C PRO A 332 -22.27 -6.33 4.01
N ARG A 333 -22.96 -7.49 4.00
CA ARG A 333 -22.84 -8.55 5.00
C ARG A 333 -22.67 -9.94 4.41
N GLU A 334 -22.86 -10.08 3.10
CA GLU A 334 -22.72 -11.35 2.38
C GLU A 334 -21.82 -11.06 1.19
N GLY A 335 -20.66 -11.72 1.12
CA GLY A 335 -19.69 -11.40 0.09
C GLY A 335 -18.26 -11.52 0.47
N TRP A 336 -17.40 -11.11 -0.44
CA TRP A 336 -15.97 -11.01 -0.20
C TRP A 336 -15.56 -9.67 0.41
N TRP A 337 -16.09 -8.56 -0.09
CA TRP A 337 -15.81 -7.21 0.43
C TRP A 337 -16.90 -6.21 0.07
N HIS A 338 -17.08 -5.19 0.92
CA HIS A 338 -17.96 -4.05 0.66
C HIS A 338 -17.32 -2.75 1.18
N GLY A 339 -17.42 -1.66 0.43
CA GLY A 339 -16.80 -0.37 0.74
C GLY A 339 -17.33 0.32 2.00
N ARG A 340 -18.45 -0.17 2.56
CA ARG A 340 -18.98 0.26 3.88
C ARG A 340 -18.12 -0.21 5.06
N LEU A 341 -17.28 -1.22 4.86
CA LEU A 341 -16.46 -1.82 5.90
C LEU A 341 -15.19 -1.02 6.15
N VAL A 342 -14.89 -0.80 7.42
CA VAL A 342 -13.68 -0.10 7.86
C VAL A 342 -12.74 -1.11 8.51
N PRO A 343 -11.65 -1.51 7.83
CA PRO A 343 -10.68 -2.41 8.44
C PRO A 343 -9.98 -1.70 9.60
N PHE A 344 -9.67 -2.40 10.69
CA PHE A 344 -8.94 -1.82 11.83
C PHE A 344 -7.93 -2.77 12.49
N GLY A 345 -7.99 -4.07 12.19
CA GLY A 345 -6.97 -5.05 12.54
C GLY A 345 -6.49 -5.84 11.31
N ASP A 346 -5.21 -6.21 11.29
CA ASP A 346 -4.57 -6.94 10.19
C ASP A 346 -3.87 -8.20 10.72
N TYR A 347 -4.30 -9.38 10.27
CA TYR A 347 -3.70 -10.66 10.68
C TYR A 347 -2.37 -10.97 9.96
N GLY A 348 -2.01 -10.20 8.93
CA GLY A 348 -0.76 -10.34 8.18
C GLY A 348 -0.77 -11.42 7.10
N ASN A 349 -1.91 -12.09 6.90
CA ASN A 349 -2.13 -13.15 5.90
C ASN A 349 -3.20 -12.74 4.86
N GLY A 350 -3.63 -11.47 4.86
CA GLY A 350 -4.73 -10.99 4.02
C GLY A 350 -6.07 -10.91 4.75
N ASP A 351 -6.23 -11.59 5.88
CA ASP A 351 -7.43 -11.49 6.70
C ASP A 351 -7.42 -10.17 7.49
N LEU A 352 -8.60 -9.56 7.59
CA LEU A 352 -8.78 -8.27 8.24
C LEU A 352 -9.87 -8.35 9.30
N MET A 353 -9.62 -7.72 10.45
CA MET A 353 -10.70 -7.39 11.39
C MET A 353 -11.34 -6.08 10.94
N VAL A 354 -12.64 -6.09 10.73
CA VAL A 354 -13.41 -4.98 10.13
C VAL A 354 -14.54 -4.52 11.05
N THR A 355 -14.93 -3.26 10.94
CA THR A 355 -16.16 -2.73 11.53
C THR A 355 -17.07 -2.16 10.47
N ASP A 356 -18.37 -2.42 10.57
CA ASP A 356 -19.36 -1.84 9.67
C ASP A 356 -19.59 -0.36 10.02
N SER A 357 -19.37 0.56 9.08
CA SER A 357 -19.58 1.99 9.32
C SER A 357 -21.03 2.39 9.64
N SER A 358 -22.04 1.58 9.29
CA SER A 358 -23.44 1.89 9.64
C SER A 358 -23.86 1.43 11.05
N GLY A 359 -23.39 0.26 11.47
CA GLY A 359 -23.81 -0.39 12.72
C GLY A 359 -22.75 -0.38 13.82
N GLY A 360 -21.48 -0.24 13.46
CA GLY A 360 -20.33 -0.39 14.34
C GLY A 360 -19.96 -1.85 14.66
N GLU A 361 -20.77 -2.82 14.24
CA GLU A 361 -20.50 -4.24 14.46
C GLU A 361 -19.13 -4.63 13.90
N VAL A 362 -18.42 -5.46 14.65
CA VAL A 362 -17.11 -5.97 14.29
C VAL A 362 -17.26 -7.40 13.78
N GLY A 363 -16.61 -7.66 12.65
CA GLY A 363 -16.49 -8.98 12.06
C GLY A 363 -15.11 -9.17 11.46
N GLU A 364 -15.00 -10.16 10.59
CA GLU A 364 -13.79 -10.53 9.86
C GLU A 364 -14.05 -10.46 8.35
N ALA A 365 -13.06 -10.01 7.60
CA ALA A 365 -12.97 -10.19 6.17
C ALA A 365 -11.85 -11.18 5.91
N ASN A 366 -12.22 -12.43 5.67
CA ASN A 366 -11.30 -13.51 5.34
C ASN A 366 -10.99 -13.47 3.84
N HIS A 367 -9.72 -13.55 3.48
CA HIS A 367 -9.29 -13.36 2.09
C HIS A 367 -9.72 -14.50 1.15
N GLU A 368 -10.05 -15.68 1.66
CA GLU A 368 -10.52 -16.83 0.87
C GLU A 368 -12.04 -16.96 0.89
N THR A 369 -12.65 -16.83 2.07
CA THR A 369 -14.07 -17.14 2.31
C THR A 369 -14.97 -15.90 2.41
N GLY A 370 -14.38 -14.71 2.50
CA GLY A 370 -15.08 -13.44 2.54
C GLY A 370 -15.53 -12.99 3.93
N LEU A 371 -16.64 -12.28 3.99
CA LEU A 371 -17.13 -11.57 5.16
C LEU A 371 -17.81 -12.51 6.16
N ARG A 372 -17.42 -12.37 7.42
CA ARG A 372 -17.93 -13.15 8.55
C ARG A 372 -18.35 -12.23 9.69
N PHE A 373 -19.63 -12.25 9.99
CA PHE A 373 -20.25 -11.54 11.11
C PHE A 373 -21.00 -12.51 12.05
N ASP A 374 -20.81 -13.82 11.89
CA ASP A 374 -21.26 -14.82 12.85
C ASP A 374 -20.57 -14.59 14.20
N GLY A 375 -21.36 -14.37 15.26
CA GLY A 375 -20.80 -14.02 16.58
C GLY A 375 -20.23 -12.59 16.66
N ALA A 376 -20.62 -11.70 15.75
CA ALA A 376 -20.13 -10.32 15.68
C ALA A 376 -20.10 -9.61 17.03
N VAL A 377 -19.04 -8.83 17.24
CA VAL A 377 -18.92 -7.99 18.44
C VAL A 377 -19.68 -6.69 18.18
N PRO A 378 -20.55 -6.21 19.09
CA PRO A 378 -21.47 -5.11 18.77
C PRO A 378 -20.80 -3.78 18.39
N SER A 379 -19.54 -3.59 18.78
CA SER A 379 -18.81 -2.35 18.50
C SER A 379 -17.30 -2.54 18.63
N TYR A 380 -16.54 -1.62 18.04
CA TYR A 380 -15.10 -1.53 18.28
C TYR A 380 -14.79 -1.34 19.78
N HIS A 381 -15.58 -0.55 20.50
CA HIS A 381 -15.45 -0.39 21.96
C HIS A 381 -15.64 -1.71 22.70
N ALA A 382 -16.63 -2.52 22.30
CA ALA A 382 -16.87 -3.82 22.89
C ALA A 382 -15.71 -4.79 22.61
N MET A 383 -15.12 -4.76 21.41
CA MET A 383 -13.90 -5.50 21.09
C MET A 383 -12.72 -5.05 21.97
N LEU A 384 -12.48 -3.73 22.05
CA LEU A 384 -11.43 -3.15 22.90
C LEU A 384 -11.60 -3.54 24.38
N LYS A 385 -12.86 -3.58 24.87
CA LYS A 385 -13.18 -4.04 26.22
C LYS A 385 -12.89 -5.54 26.39
N ARG A 386 -13.27 -6.39 25.43
CA ARG A 386 -12.95 -7.83 25.45
C ARG A 386 -11.44 -8.04 25.51
N THR A 387 -10.67 -7.30 24.71
CA THR A 387 -9.20 -7.31 24.75
C THR A 387 -8.67 -6.91 26.13
N ALA A 388 -9.12 -5.77 26.69
CA ALA A 388 -8.68 -5.33 28.02
C ALA A 388 -9.01 -6.36 29.12
N ASP A 389 -10.19 -6.97 29.04
CA ASP A 389 -10.67 -7.99 29.94
C ASP A 389 -9.85 -9.29 29.85
N ALA A 390 -9.45 -9.70 28.64
CA ALA A 390 -8.59 -10.85 28.40
C ALA A 390 -7.20 -10.66 29.03
N LEU A 391 -6.57 -9.50 28.74
CA LEU A 391 -5.25 -9.16 29.28
C LEU A 391 -5.23 -9.18 30.81
N LEU A 392 -6.24 -8.58 31.44
CA LEU A 392 -6.29 -8.47 32.90
C LEU A 392 -6.64 -9.77 33.62
N ARG A 393 -7.42 -10.66 32.99
CA ARG A 393 -7.87 -11.90 33.63
C ARG A 393 -7.14 -13.14 33.16
N GLY A 394 -6.30 -13.05 32.12
CA GLY A 394 -5.68 -14.19 31.47
C GLY A 394 -6.69 -15.17 30.87
N ARG A 395 -7.88 -14.69 30.50
CA ARG A 395 -8.96 -15.50 29.92
C ARG A 395 -8.95 -15.38 28.39
N PRO A 396 -9.35 -16.43 27.66
CA PRO A 396 -9.37 -16.37 26.22
C PRO A 396 -10.52 -15.49 25.74
N VAL A 397 -10.34 -14.92 24.55
CA VAL A 397 -11.42 -14.33 23.75
C VAL A 397 -11.41 -15.07 22.43
N GLU A 398 -12.53 -15.70 22.07
CA GLU A 398 -12.65 -16.51 20.85
C GLU A 398 -11.54 -17.57 20.73
N GLY A 399 -11.26 -18.25 21.86
CA GLY A 399 -10.22 -19.30 21.93
C GLY A 399 -8.78 -18.78 22.02
N MET A 400 -8.54 -17.47 21.87
CA MET A 400 -7.20 -16.88 21.88
C MET A 400 -6.84 -16.34 23.27
N TYR A 401 -5.75 -16.85 23.83
CA TYR A 401 -5.17 -16.44 25.11
C TYR A 401 -4.09 -15.37 24.90
N PRO A 402 -4.05 -14.33 25.76
CA PRO A 402 -2.91 -13.43 25.79
C PRO A 402 -1.72 -14.11 26.46
N VAL A 403 -0.61 -14.25 25.73
CA VAL A 403 0.64 -14.83 26.22
C VAL A 403 1.73 -13.78 26.13
N VAL A 404 2.61 -13.70 27.13
CA VAL A 404 3.76 -12.80 27.10
C VAL A 404 5.03 -13.60 26.88
N LYS A 405 5.75 -13.31 25.79
CA LYS A 405 7.08 -13.87 25.52
C LYS A 405 8.07 -12.75 25.28
N ASN A 406 9.17 -12.75 26.02
CA ASN A 406 10.25 -11.76 25.88
C ASN A 406 9.74 -10.30 25.88
N GLY A 407 8.79 -9.99 26.78
CA GLY A 407 8.18 -8.65 26.89
C GLY A 407 7.23 -8.27 25.75
N ARG A 408 6.86 -9.22 24.88
CA ARG A 408 5.88 -9.04 23.80
C ARG A 408 4.60 -9.78 24.11
N LEU A 409 3.48 -9.13 23.83
CA LEU A 409 2.17 -9.78 23.80
C LEU A 409 2.05 -10.58 22.51
N GLU A 410 1.65 -11.83 22.67
CA GLU A 410 1.24 -12.76 21.61
C GLU A 410 -0.18 -13.25 21.93
N TRP A 411 -0.88 -13.74 20.91
CA TRP A 411 -2.16 -14.41 21.05
C TRP A 411 -2.01 -15.86 20.58
N ASP A 412 -2.31 -16.83 21.44
CA ASP A 412 -2.12 -18.26 21.18
C ASP A 412 -3.43 -19.00 21.49
N THR A 413 -3.72 -20.09 20.77
CA THR A 413 -4.88 -20.95 21.04
C THR A 413 -4.69 -21.78 22.31
N ARG A 414 -3.45 -21.89 22.79
CA ARG A 414 -3.10 -22.55 24.04
C ARG A 414 -2.88 -21.54 25.14
N ARG A 415 -3.28 -21.90 26.35
CA ARG A 415 -2.94 -21.14 27.55
C ARG A 415 -1.42 -21.26 27.78
N GLY A 416 -0.74 -20.10 27.79
CA GLY A 416 0.69 -19.99 28.06
C GLY A 416 1.06 -20.05 29.52
#